data_AF-A0A522LMH9-F1
#
_entry.id   AF-A0A522LMH9-F1
#
_cell.length_a   1.000
_cell.length_b   1.000
_cell.length_c   1.000
_cell.angle_alpha   90.00
_cell.angle_beta   90.00
_cell.angle_gamma   90.00
#
_symmetry.space_group_name_H-M   'P 1'
#
loop_
_entity.id
_entity.type
_entity.pdbx_description
1 polymer ?
#
loop_
_entity_poly.entity_id
_entity_poly.type
_entity_poly.pdbx_seq_one_letter_code
_entity_poly.pdbx_strand_id
1 'polypeptide(L)'
;MDQTAYLQKQKEEEAGYEARCKRCGACCGASGDDPCVRLRKDNSGKYFCSVYDTRIGKQFTISGKEFSCVPIRYLRPQLPFKDCAYYKK
;
A
#
# COMPACT_ATOMS: atom_id res chain seq x y z
N MET A 1 -30.28 -1.31 -12.59
CA MET A 1 -29.24 -1.49 -11.56
C MET A 1 -28.54 -0.14 -11.41
N ASP A 2 -28.71 0.51 -10.26
CA ASP A 2 -28.22 1.87 -10.01
C ASP A 2 -26.68 1.92 -9.99
N GLN A 3 -26.13 2.36 -11.11
CA GLN A 3 -24.69 2.52 -11.35
C GLN A 3 -24.03 3.42 -10.29
N THR A 4 -24.78 4.37 -9.73
CA THR A 4 -24.37 5.30 -8.67
C THR A 4 -24.09 4.60 -7.34
N ALA A 5 -24.98 3.70 -6.91
CA ALA A 5 -24.83 2.97 -5.65
C ALA A 5 -23.64 1.99 -5.72
N TYR A 6 -23.42 1.40 -6.89
CA TYR A 6 -22.27 0.53 -7.14
C TYR A 6 -20.94 1.29 -7.04
N LEU A 7 -20.83 2.47 -7.66
CA LEU A 7 -19.64 3.31 -7.61
C LEU A 7 -19.35 3.84 -6.20
N GLN A 8 -20.38 4.19 -5.44
CA GLN A 8 -20.24 4.63 -4.04
C GLN A 8 -19.62 3.53 -3.19
N LYS A 9 -20.21 2.32 -3.25
CA LYS A 9 -19.72 1.16 -2.50
C LYS A 9 -18.29 0.78 -2.88
N GLN A 10 -17.96 0.86 -4.18
CA GLN A 10 -16.60 0.61 -4.65
C GLN A 10 -15.59 1.61 -4.05
N LYS A 11 -15.93 2.91 -4.00
CA LYS A 11 -15.06 3.93 -3.37
C LYS A 11 -14.86 3.70 -1.88
N GLU A 12 -15.92 3.32 -1.15
CA GLU A 12 -15.83 3.05 0.30
C GLU A 12 -14.94 1.83 0.59
N GLU A 13 -15.11 0.78 -0.21
CA GLU A 13 -14.24 -0.39 -0.14
C GLU A 13 -12.79 0.02 -0.42
N GLU A 14 -12.52 0.72 -1.53
CA GLU A 14 -11.18 1.21 -1.88
C GLU A 14 -10.56 2.05 -0.76
N ALA A 15 -11.29 2.99 -0.17
CA ALA A 15 -10.81 3.80 0.95
C ALA A 15 -10.46 2.92 2.17
N GLY A 16 -11.26 1.90 2.46
CA GLY A 16 -10.98 0.91 3.49
C GLY A 16 -9.72 0.08 3.18
N TYR A 17 -9.57 -0.34 1.93
CA TYR A 17 -8.38 -1.05 1.43
C TYR A 17 -7.14 -0.15 1.41
N GLU A 18 -7.28 1.15 1.30
CA GLU A 18 -6.14 2.04 1.34
C GLU A 18 -5.75 2.34 2.81
N ALA A 19 -6.73 2.55 3.68
CA ALA A 19 -6.51 2.86 5.09
C ALA A 19 -5.70 1.81 5.86
N ARG A 20 -5.90 0.50 5.64
CA ARG A 20 -5.12 -0.54 6.38
C ARG A 20 -3.70 -0.71 5.84
N CYS A 21 -3.44 -0.34 4.60
CA CYS A 21 -2.11 -0.46 4.00
C CYS A 21 -1.15 0.64 4.44
N LYS A 22 -1.67 1.81 4.84
CA LYS A 22 -0.89 2.88 5.48
C LYS A 22 -0.09 2.42 6.71
N ARG A 23 -0.29 1.20 7.24
CA ARG A 23 0.16 0.79 8.58
C ARG A 23 1.10 -0.41 8.64
N CYS A 24 1.24 -1.19 7.56
CA CYS A 24 2.10 -2.38 7.55
C CYS A 24 3.44 -2.14 6.86
N GLY A 25 3.52 -1.20 5.90
CA GLY A 25 4.73 -0.93 5.13
C GLY A 25 5.15 -2.06 4.18
N ALA A 26 4.45 -3.20 4.16
CA ALA A 26 4.81 -4.39 3.40
C ALA A 26 4.93 -4.10 1.90
N CYS A 27 3.95 -3.42 1.30
CA CYS A 27 3.99 -3.02 -0.12
C CYS A 27 5.11 -2.01 -0.45
N CYS A 28 5.66 -1.34 0.57
CA CYS A 28 6.76 -0.40 0.44
C CYS A 28 8.10 -1.04 0.85
N GLY A 29 8.16 -2.36 1.00
CA GLY A 29 9.39 -3.09 1.27
C GLY A 29 9.82 -3.10 2.74
N ALA A 30 8.94 -2.82 3.71
CA ALA A 30 9.31 -2.81 5.14
C ALA A 30 9.92 -4.12 5.66
N SER A 31 9.58 -5.25 5.03
CA SER A 31 10.10 -6.58 5.36
C SER A 31 11.24 -7.03 4.43
N GLY A 32 11.64 -6.18 3.48
CA GLY A 32 12.72 -6.46 2.53
C GLY A 32 14.00 -5.70 2.87
N ASP A 33 15.07 -6.04 2.16
CA ASP A 33 16.40 -5.43 2.34
C ASP A 33 16.47 -3.99 1.81
N ASP A 34 15.65 -3.67 0.79
CA ASP A 34 15.66 -2.38 0.10
C ASP A 34 14.26 -1.72 0.08
N PRO A 35 13.85 -1.05 1.18
CA PRO A 35 12.54 -0.42 1.29
C PRO A 35 12.44 0.88 0.48
N CYS A 36 11.21 1.35 0.29
CA CYS A 36 10.90 2.65 -0.29
C CYS A 36 11.51 3.79 0.54
N VAL A 37 12.10 4.78 -0.12
CA VAL A 37 12.71 5.96 0.53
C VAL A 37 11.68 6.80 1.34
N ARG A 38 10.40 6.67 1.01
CA ARG A 38 9.29 7.37 1.68
C ARG A 38 8.67 6.56 2.82
N LEU A 39 9.17 5.36 3.09
CA LEU A 39 8.74 4.55 4.23
C LEU A 39 9.28 5.15 5.52
N ARG A 40 8.39 5.41 6.48
CA ARG A 40 8.73 5.92 7.80
C ARG A 40 8.23 4.97 8.87
N LYS A 41 8.92 4.93 10.00
CA LYS A 41 8.52 4.17 11.19
C LYS A 41 8.05 5.17 12.24
N ASP A 42 6.87 4.93 12.79
CA ASP A 42 6.31 5.69 13.89
C ASP A 42 6.90 5.22 15.24
N ASN A 43 6.77 6.02 16.30
CA ASN A 43 7.20 5.69 17.66
C ASN A 43 6.54 4.41 18.21
N SER A 44 5.35 4.05 17.70
CA SER A 44 4.67 2.80 18.03
C SER A 44 5.29 1.55 17.36
N GLY A 45 6.38 1.73 16.59
CA GLY A 45 7.03 0.66 15.83
C GLY A 45 6.34 0.27 14.52
N LYS A 46 5.26 0.95 14.15
CA LYS A 46 4.51 0.70 12.90
C LYS A 46 5.10 1.48 11.73
N TYR A 47 4.99 0.92 10.52
CA TYR A 47 5.47 1.57 9.31
C TYR A 47 4.33 2.30 8.57
N PHE A 48 4.63 3.47 8.03
CA PHE A 48 3.71 4.24 7.20
C PHE A 48 4.43 4.91 6.02
N CYS A 49 3.69 5.14 4.93
CA CYS A 49 4.19 5.90 3.80
C CYS A 49 3.88 7.39 4.00
N SER A 50 4.89 8.25 3.96
CA SER A 50 4.70 9.70 4.18
C SER A 50 3.97 10.40 3.03
N VAL A 51 3.98 9.82 1.84
CA VAL A 51 3.37 10.37 0.62
C VAL A 51 2.17 9.54 0.16
N TYR A 52 1.48 8.87 1.09
CA TYR A 52 0.52 7.84 0.72
C TYR A 52 -0.54 8.29 -0.29
N ASP A 53 -1.07 9.51 -0.12
CA ASP A 53 -2.09 10.12 -0.98
C ASP A 53 -1.57 10.45 -2.39
N THR A 54 -0.25 10.61 -2.56
CA THR A 54 0.41 10.87 -3.85
C THR A 54 1.39 9.75 -4.24
N ARG A 55 1.27 8.57 -3.62
CA ARG A 55 2.27 7.51 -3.80
C ARG A 55 2.19 6.82 -5.15
N ILE A 56 1.04 6.89 -5.82
CA ILE A 56 0.78 6.19 -7.07
C ILE A 56 1.72 6.74 -8.16
N GLY A 57 2.36 5.84 -8.89
CA GLY A 57 3.36 6.17 -9.90
C GLY A 57 4.77 5.78 -9.49
N LYS A 58 5.77 6.40 -10.12
CA LYS A 58 7.18 6.07 -9.93
C LYS A 58 7.69 6.49 -8.55
N GLN A 59 8.37 5.57 -7.88
CA GLN A 59 8.99 5.73 -6.57
C GLN A 59 10.39 5.13 -6.57
N PHE A 60 11.16 5.45 -5.53
CA PHE A 60 12.54 5.01 -5.39
C PHE A 60 12.77 4.29 -4.06
N THR A 61 13.61 3.27 -4.07
CA THR A 61 14.10 2.62 -2.85
C THR A 61 15.25 3.40 -2.22
N ILE A 62 15.68 3.02 -1.01
CA ILE A 62 16.84 3.63 -0.35
C ILE A 62 18.12 3.44 -1.18
N SER A 63 18.26 2.30 -1.86
CA SER A 63 19.39 2.04 -2.76
C SER A 63 19.28 2.75 -4.12
N GLY A 64 18.21 3.52 -4.35
CA GLY A 64 18.00 4.28 -5.58
C GLY A 64 17.37 3.50 -6.73
N LYS A 65 16.83 2.30 -6.49
CA LYS A 65 16.13 1.53 -7.53
C LYS A 65 14.74 2.12 -7.79
N GLU A 66 14.37 2.26 -9.05
CA GLU A 66 13.04 2.72 -9.45
C GLU A 66 12.02 1.56 -9.38
N PHE A 67 10.85 1.83 -8.83
CA PHE A 67 9.70 0.93 -8.88
C PHE A 67 8.39 1.71 -8.97
N SER A 68 7.32 1.08 -9.44
CA SER A 68 6.01 1.72 -9.57
C SER A 68 5.07 1.31 -8.45
N CYS A 69 4.62 2.30 -7.67
CA CYS A 69 3.55 2.13 -6.71
C CYS A 69 2.20 2.14 -7.42
N VAL A 70 1.36 1.14 -7.14
CA VAL A 70 0.01 1.01 -7.67
C VAL A 70 -1.01 0.92 -6.52
N PRO A 71 -2.30 1.24 -6.76
CA PRO A 71 -3.34 1.04 -5.76
C PRO A 71 -3.40 -0.43 -5.30
N ILE A 72 -3.64 -0.65 -4.00
CA ILE A 72 -3.49 -1.99 -3.39
C ILE A 72 -4.49 -3.00 -3.95
N ARG A 73 -5.63 -2.53 -4.44
CA ARG A 73 -6.61 -3.36 -5.14
C ARG A 73 -5.99 -4.18 -6.28
N TYR A 74 -4.95 -3.68 -6.93
CA TYR A 74 -4.24 -4.35 -8.02
C TYR A 74 -3.18 -5.35 -7.55
N LEU A 75 -2.77 -5.29 -6.28
CA LEU A 75 -1.72 -6.15 -5.72
C LEU A 75 -2.29 -7.45 -5.09
N ARG A 76 -3.61 -7.59 -4.98
CA ARG A 76 -4.29 -8.58 -4.11
C ARG A 76 -3.88 -10.06 -4.23
N PRO A 77 -3.49 -10.63 -5.38
CA PRO A 77 -3.02 -12.01 -5.42
C PRO A 77 -1.50 -12.19 -5.43
N GLN A 78 -0.73 -11.12 -5.65
CA GLN A 78 0.72 -11.22 -5.92
C GLN A 78 1.61 -10.57 -4.85
N LEU A 79 1.05 -10.15 -3.73
CA LEU A 79 1.85 -9.62 -2.63
C LEU A 79 2.65 -10.77 -2.00
N PRO A 80 4.00 -10.75 -2.03
CA PRO A 80 4.84 -11.78 -1.41
C PRO A 80 4.83 -11.72 0.13
N PHE A 81 3.99 -10.89 0.72
CA PHE A 81 4.01 -10.56 2.14
C PHE A 81 2.89 -11.28 2.87
N LYS A 82 3.21 -12.44 3.46
CA LYS A 82 2.28 -13.26 4.25
C LYS A 82 1.69 -12.49 5.45
N ASP A 83 2.42 -11.52 5.97
CA ASP A 83 2.01 -10.64 7.09
C ASP A 83 1.24 -9.39 6.64
N CYS A 84 1.00 -9.23 5.33
CA CYS A 84 0.21 -8.12 4.86
C CYS A 84 -1.26 -8.36 5.17
N ALA A 85 -1.94 -7.35 5.73
CA ALA A 85 -3.37 -7.40 6.05
C ALA A 85 -4.29 -7.73 4.84
N TYR A 86 -3.74 -7.71 3.62
CA TYR A 86 -4.44 -8.04 2.37
C TYR A 86 -4.11 -9.42 1.81
N TYR A 87 -3.10 -10.10 2.36
CA TYR A 87 -2.86 -11.49 2.04
C TYR A 87 -3.94 -12.32 2.75
N LYS A 88 -5.09 -12.51 2.08
CA LYS A 88 -6.05 -13.53 2.51
C LYS A 88 -5.49 -14.88 2.07
N LYS A 89 -5.22 -15.71 3.06
CA LYS A 89 -4.84 -17.11 2.88
C LYS A 89 -5.93 -17.89 2.15
#